data_AF-A0A9X2SIN1-F1
#
_entry.id   AF-A0A9X2SIN1-F1
#
_cell.length_a   1.000
_cell.length_b   1.000
_cell.length_c   1.000
_cell.angle_alpha   90.00
_cell.angle_beta   90.00
_cell.angle_gamma   90.00
#
_symmetry.space_group_name_H-M   'P 1'
#
loop_
_entity.id
_entity.type
_entity.pdbx_description
1 polymer ?
#
loop_
_entity_poly.entity_id
_entity_poly.type
_entity_poly.pdbx_seq_one_letter_code
_entity_poly.pdbx_strand_id
1 'polypeptide(L)'
;MTAKILKPIRKAAAGSATATDLIESLPGFAGSGGVCGVAVAMYDEPWSSAFFDDRTRFGVAGEGMRLSGPSTGSVAELLRVALTRLPPLPPVPGEGLYLDANERGVLEPGQECLVLDLLEDLRRPRRGTVQLDIIRDGPRRAWEMLALVDDDRGRHLAVLGRRRGGRRLWWLPGTVERLAEFVEGRVPEHA
;
A
#
# COMPACT_ATOMS: atom_id res chain seq x y z
N MET A 1 12.10 -20.59 -19.91
CA MET A 1 12.89 -19.95 -18.83
C MET A 1 11.90 -19.24 -17.91
N THR A 2 11.63 -19.76 -16.71
CA THR A 2 10.57 -19.23 -15.81
C THR A 2 11.13 -18.10 -14.94
N ALA A 3 10.78 -16.86 -15.26
CA ALA A 3 11.26 -15.67 -14.55
C ALA A 3 10.56 -15.50 -13.19
N LYS A 4 11.32 -15.49 -12.10
CA LYS A 4 10.82 -15.20 -10.72
C LYS A 4 10.85 -13.68 -10.46
N ILE A 5 9.78 -12.98 -10.81
CA ILE A 5 9.72 -11.49 -10.79
C ILE A 5 9.32 -10.91 -9.42
N LEU A 6 8.79 -11.71 -8.49
CA LEU A 6 8.37 -11.22 -7.17
C LEU A 6 9.54 -10.80 -6.26
N LYS A 7 10.77 -11.29 -6.48
CA LYS A 7 11.93 -10.97 -5.62
C LYS A 7 12.41 -9.51 -5.78
N PRO A 8 12.59 -8.97 -7.01
CA PRO A 8 12.83 -7.54 -7.23
C PRO A 8 11.75 -6.64 -6.64
N ILE A 9 10.48 -7.04 -6.76
CA ILE A 9 9.32 -6.27 -6.26
C ILE A 9 9.28 -6.27 -4.72
N ARG A 10 9.54 -7.41 -4.07
CA ARG A 10 9.69 -7.43 -2.60
C ARG A 10 10.90 -6.62 -2.14
N LYS A 11 12.03 -6.67 -2.84
CA LYS A 11 13.20 -5.82 -2.55
C LYS A 11 12.88 -4.33 -2.77
N ALA A 12 12.01 -4.02 -3.73
CA ALA A 12 11.53 -2.68 -4.00
C ALA A 12 10.69 -2.09 -2.86
N ALA A 13 9.95 -2.95 -2.16
CA ALA A 13 9.01 -2.58 -1.11
C ALA A 13 9.42 -3.04 0.29
N ALA A 14 10.63 -3.57 0.47
CA ALA A 14 11.16 -3.97 1.77
C ALA A 14 11.90 -2.77 2.38
N GLY A 15 11.15 -1.94 3.11
CA GLY A 15 11.67 -0.83 3.89
C GLY A 15 11.06 -0.81 5.29
N SER A 16 11.72 -1.50 6.22
CA SER A 16 11.58 -1.39 7.69
C SER A 16 10.57 -2.31 8.40
N ALA A 17 11.01 -2.76 9.58
CA ALA A 17 10.35 -3.68 10.51
C ALA A 17 9.53 -2.96 11.61
N THR A 18 8.94 -1.79 11.31
CA THR A 18 8.56 -0.84 12.38
C THR A 18 7.07 -0.57 12.55
N ALA A 19 6.18 -1.07 11.69
CA ALA A 19 4.76 -0.77 11.82
C ALA A 19 4.10 -1.50 13.02
N THR A 20 4.38 -2.79 13.18
CA THR A 20 3.84 -3.61 14.28
C THR A 20 4.33 -3.11 15.64
N ASP A 21 5.62 -2.80 15.77
CA ASP A 21 6.23 -2.36 17.04
C ASP A 21 5.71 -0.96 17.45
N LEU A 22 5.40 -0.09 16.49
CA LEU A 22 4.79 1.23 16.77
C LEU A 22 3.32 1.10 17.22
N ILE A 23 2.57 0.17 16.62
CA ILE A 23 1.18 -0.15 16.99
C ILE A 23 1.10 -0.64 18.44
N GLU A 24 2.05 -1.47 18.87
CA GLU A 24 2.13 -1.98 20.26
C GLU A 24 2.53 -0.89 21.28
N SER A 25 3.23 0.15 20.83
CA SER A 25 3.73 1.24 21.69
C SER A 25 2.68 2.32 22.04
N LEU A 26 1.47 2.25 21.50
CA LEU A 26 0.39 3.21 21.74
C LEU A 26 -0.62 2.63 22.77
N PRO A 27 -0.58 3.01 24.05
CA PRO A 27 -1.49 2.46 25.06
C PRO A 27 -2.94 2.88 24.77
N GLY A 28 -3.85 1.91 24.67
CA GLY A 28 -5.27 2.12 24.34
C GLY A 28 -5.65 1.76 22.90
N PHE A 29 -4.72 1.25 22.09
CA PHE A 29 -4.92 0.81 20.71
C PHE A 29 -5.61 -0.57 20.61
N ALA A 30 -6.73 -0.75 21.32
CA ALA A 30 -7.59 -1.93 21.17
C ALA A 30 -8.53 -1.70 19.97
N GLY A 31 -8.00 -1.87 18.75
CA GLY A 31 -8.79 -1.83 17.53
C GLY A 31 -9.75 -3.01 17.46
N SER A 32 -10.99 -2.79 17.89
CA SER A 32 -12.13 -3.61 17.48
C SER A 32 -13.22 -2.69 16.92
N GLY A 33 -13.61 -2.91 15.66
CA GLY A 33 -14.59 -2.14 14.89
C GLY A 33 -14.07 -1.20 13.76
N GLY A 34 -12.76 -1.07 13.52
CA GLY A 34 -12.11 -0.04 12.71
C GLY A 34 -10.99 -0.45 11.72
N VAL A 35 -10.33 0.57 11.16
CA VAL A 35 -9.10 0.52 10.35
C VAL A 35 -7.96 1.11 11.17
N CYS A 36 -6.79 0.47 11.19
CA CYS A 36 -5.57 1.02 11.76
C CYS A 36 -4.35 0.72 10.90
N GLY A 37 -3.31 1.54 10.97
CA GLY A 37 -2.11 1.30 10.18
C GLY A 37 -1.00 2.31 10.42
N VAL A 38 0.14 2.04 9.77
CA VAL A 38 1.33 2.89 9.77
C VAL A 38 1.78 3.09 8.33
N ALA A 39 2.08 4.34 7.96
CA ALA A 39 2.74 4.70 6.72
C ALA A 39 4.18 5.14 7.02
N VAL A 40 5.16 4.65 6.25
CA VAL A 40 6.58 4.99 6.39
C VAL A 40 7.15 5.43 5.05
N ALA A 41 7.67 6.66 4.97
CA ALA A 41 8.35 7.18 3.78
C ALA A 41 9.86 6.93 3.85
N MET A 42 10.45 6.51 2.73
CA MET A 42 11.81 5.93 2.69
C MET A 42 12.83 6.69 1.83
N TYR A 43 12.62 7.97 1.52
CA TYR A 43 13.55 8.75 0.69
C TYR A 43 13.49 10.23 1.08
N ASP A 44 14.66 10.87 1.20
CA ASP A 44 14.93 12.24 1.65
C ASP A 44 14.77 12.53 3.15
N GLU A 45 13.56 12.51 3.70
CA GLU A 45 13.30 12.71 5.13
C GLU A 45 12.45 11.53 5.62
N PRO A 46 13.05 10.51 6.26
CA PRO A 46 12.28 9.37 6.73
C PRO A 46 11.26 9.86 7.75
N TRP A 47 9.99 9.63 7.48
CA TRP A 47 8.90 9.96 8.39
C TRP A 47 7.94 8.80 8.52
N SER A 48 7.24 8.76 9.64
CA SER A 48 6.18 7.79 9.89
C SER A 48 4.91 8.48 10.37
N SER A 49 3.76 7.91 9.99
CA SER A 49 2.46 8.26 10.56
C SER A 49 1.68 7.01 10.89
N ALA A 50 1.32 6.87 12.15
CA ALA A 50 0.29 5.95 12.62
C ALA A 50 -1.09 6.60 12.46
N PHE A 51 -2.10 5.79 12.14
CA PHE A 51 -3.47 6.24 12.04
C PHE A 51 -4.45 5.14 12.47
N PHE A 52 -5.62 5.56 12.91
CA PHE A 52 -6.74 4.67 13.20
C PHE A 52 -8.09 5.37 13.00
N ASP A 53 -9.12 4.57 12.74
CA ASP A 53 -10.51 4.98 12.69
C ASP A 53 -11.41 3.81 13.10
N ASP A 54 -12.11 3.94 14.23
CA ASP A 54 -13.02 2.92 14.79
C ASP A 54 -14.51 3.13 14.42
N ARG A 55 -14.78 4.00 13.43
CA ARG A 55 -16.10 4.50 13.01
C ARG A 55 -16.77 5.48 13.97
N THR A 56 -16.23 5.68 15.17
CA THR A 56 -16.72 6.70 16.11
C THR A 56 -15.70 7.83 16.28
N ARG A 57 -14.41 7.49 16.26
CA ARG A 57 -13.28 8.38 16.39
C ARG A 57 -12.20 8.01 15.41
N PHE A 58 -11.43 9.01 15.01
CA PHE A 58 -10.19 8.81 14.29
C PHE A 58 -9.04 9.47 15.04
N GLY A 59 -7.83 9.01 14.71
CA GLY A 59 -6.60 9.68 15.12
C GLY A 59 -5.49 9.42 14.12
N VAL A 60 -4.62 10.41 14.00
CA VAL A 60 -3.40 10.36 13.21
C VAL A 60 -2.27 10.95 14.05
N ALA A 61 -1.18 10.21 14.19
CA ALA A 61 0.01 10.64 14.90
C ALA A 61 1.24 10.31 14.06
N GLY A 62 2.11 11.28 13.86
CA GLY A 62 3.36 11.13 13.15
C GLY A 62 4.32 12.26 13.53
N GLU A 63 5.48 12.30 12.89
CA GLU A 63 6.47 13.34 13.16
C GLU A 63 5.89 14.74 12.92
N GLY A 64 5.79 15.52 14.00
CA GLY A 64 5.26 16.88 13.99
C GLY A 64 3.73 16.99 13.82
N MET A 65 3.00 15.88 13.74
CA MET A 65 1.55 15.88 13.51
C MET A 65 0.84 15.01 14.55
N ARG A 66 -0.15 15.60 15.23
CA ARG A 66 -1.08 14.87 16.08
C ARG A 66 -2.47 15.44 15.89
N LEU A 67 -3.36 14.65 15.30
CA LEU A 67 -4.75 15.01 15.05
C LEU A 67 -5.67 13.91 15.58
N SER A 68 -6.77 14.30 16.20
CA SER A 68 -7.84 13.37 16.59
C SER A 68 -9.18 14.08 16.61
N GLY A 69 -10.25 13.30 16.46
CA GLY A 69 -11.59 13.85 16.41
C GLY A 69 -12.67 12.80 16.19
N PRO A 70 -13.93 13.25 15.98
CA PRO A 70 -15.00 12.35 15.55
C PRO A 70 -14.66 11.74 14.19
N SER A 71 -14.91 10.44 14.03
CA SER A 71 -14.72 9.76 12.75
C SER A 71 -15.70 10.29 11.71
N THR A 72 -15.25 10.45 10.47
CA THR A 72 -16.12 10.69 9.32
C THR A 72 -16.65 9.38 8.71
N GLY A 73 -16.13 8.24 9.16
CA GLY A 73 -16.39 6.92 8.60
C GLY A 73 -15.72 6.68 7.23
N SER A 74 -14.92 7.63 6.74
CA SER A 74 -14.30 7.58 5.41
C SER A 74 -12.82 7.21 5.49
N VAL A 75 -12.48 6.01 5.03
CA VAL A 75 -11.09 5.54 4.95
C VAL A 75 -10.25 6.44 4.04
N ALA A 76 -10.83 6.96 2.95
CA ALA A 76 -10.13 7.87 2.05
C ALA A 76 -9.74 9.18 2.75
N GLU A 77 -10.62 9.75 3.56
CA GLU A 77 -10.31 10.98 4.31
C GLU A 77 -9.23 10.73 5.37
N LEU A 78 -9.31 9.63 6.11
CA LEU A 78 -8.26 9.20 7.04
C LEU A 78 -6.90 9.11 6.35
N LEU A 79 -6.85 8.44 5.19
CA LEU A 79 -5.62 8.27 4.41
C LEU A 79 -5.10 9.60 3.86
N ARG A 80 -5.97 10.52 3.42
CA ARG A 80 -5.53 11.87 2.99
C ARG A 80 -4.84 12.62 4.11
N VAL A 81 -5.37 12.54 5.34
CA VAL A 81 -4.75 13.15 6.52
C VAL A 81 -3.42 12.46 6.85
N ALA A 82 -3.40 11.13 6.92
CA ALA A 82 -2.21 10.35 7.25
C ALA A 82 -1.06 10.56 6.25
N LEU A 83 -1.40 10.84 4.98
CA LEU A 83 -0.45 11.03 3.89
C LEU A 83 -0.24 12.49 3.51
N THR A 84 -0.70 13.45 4.32
CA THR A 84 -0.68 14.89 3.98
C THR A 84 0.74 15.43 3.76
N ARG A 85 1.75 14.82 4.40
CA ARG A 85 3.17 15.19 4.23
C ARG A 85 3.80 14.66 2.94
N LEU A 86 3.10 13.83 2.17
CA LEU A 86 3.64 13.36 0.90
C LEU A 86 3.75 14.51 -0.10
N PRO A 87 4.84 14.55 -0.89
CA PRO A 87 4.92 15.46 -2.02
C PRO A 87 3.68 15.33 -2.90
N PRO A 88 3.08 16.45 -3.35
CA PRO A 88 1.93 16.45 -4.22
C PRO A 88 2.37 16.02 -5.63
N LEU A 89 2.50 14.71 -5.84
CA LEU A 89 2.77 14.10 -7.14
C LEU A 89 1.46 13.60 -7.75
N PRO A 90 1.20 13.86 -9.03
CA PRO A 90 0.03 13.30 -9.70
C PRO A 90 0.16 11.77 -9.78
N PRO A 91 -0.96 11.03 -9.80
CA PRO A 91 -0.92 9.61 -10.12
C PRO A 91 -0.40 9.41 -11.55
N VAL A 92 0.26 8.28 -11.80
CA VAL A 92 0.67 7.95 -13.17
C VAL A 92 -0.54 7.79 -14.11
N PRO A 93 -0.41 8.15 -15.39
CA PRO A 93 -1.50 8.02 -16.35
C PRO A 93 -1.77 6.56 -16.75
N GLY A 94 -3.02 6.26 -17.13
CA GLY A 94 -3.47 4.95 -17.61
C GLY A 94 -4.27 4.18 -16.58
N GLU A 95 -4.67 2.95 -16.92
CA GLU A 95 -5.47 2.07 -16.04
C GLU A 95 -4.60 1.24 -15.07
N GLY A 96 -3.30 1.15 -15.33
CA GLY A 96 -2.38 0.24 -14.65
C GLY A 96 -2.49 -1.20 -15.18
N LEU A 97 -1.83 -2.13 -14.48
CA LEU A 97 -1.77 -3.54 -14.84
C LEU A 97 -1.85 -4.43 -13.61
N TYR A 98 -2.14 -5.71 -13.83
CA TYR A 98 -1.95 -6.75 -12.83
C TYR A 98 -1.21 -7.96 -13.42
N LEU A 99 -0.41 -8.59 -12.57
CA LEU A 99 0.30 -9.83 -12.89
C LEU A 99 -0.17 -10.94 -11.94
N ASP A 100 -0.49 -12.10 -12.51
CA ASP A 100 -0.86 -13.27 -11.75
C ASP A 100 0.34 -14.21 -11.68
N ALA A 101 0.54 -14.80 -10.50
CA ALA A 101 1.57 -15.78 -10.27
C ALA A 101 1.02 -16.92 -9.42
N ASN A 102 1.56 -18.11 -9.59
CA ASN A 102 1.29 -19.21 -8.68
C ASN A 102 1.96 -18.99 -7.31
N GLU A 103 1.75 -19.92 -6.38
CA GLU A 103 2.28 -19.82 -5.01
C GLU A 103 3.82 -19.74 -4.95
N ARG A 104 4.52 -20.23 -5.97
CA ARG A 104 5.98 -20.17 -6.10
C ARG A 104 6.47 -18.84 -6.69
N GLY A 105 5.56 -17.95 -7.07
CA GLY A 105 5.87 -16.67 -7.70
C GLY A 105 6.28 -16.78 -9.16
N VAL A 106 5.87 -17.86 -9.83
CA VAL A 106 6.01 -18.02 -11.27
C VAL A 106 4.75 -17.47 -11.93
N LEU A 107 4.93 -16.60 -12.91
CA LEU A 107 3.82 -15.96 -13.62
C LEU A 107 2.96 -16.98 -14.35
N GLU A 108 1.66 -16.69 -14.44
CA GLU A 108 0.75 -17.44 -15.29
C GLU A 108 1.08 -17.18 -16.79
N PRO A 109 0.81 -18.14 -17.69
CA PRO A 109 1.05 -17.96 -19.13
C PRO A 109 0.26 -16.80 -19.74
N GLY A 110 0.80 -16.16 -20.78
CA GLY A 110 0.10 -15.12 -21.55
C GLY A 110 0.22 -13.69 -20.99
N GLN A 111 1.09 -13.48 -20.00
CA GLN A 111 1.32 -12.18 -19.36
C GLN A 111 2.67 -11.55 -19.77
N GLU A 112 3.34 -12.07 -20.79
CA GLU A 112 4.69 -11.69 -21.19
C GLU A 112 4.79 -10.20 -21.56
N CYS A 113 3.79 -9.66 -22.26
CA CYS A 113 3.76 -8.24 -22.63
C CYS A 113 3.62 -7.34 -21.38
N LEU A 114 2.72 -7.69 -20.46
CA LEU A 114 2.50 -6.92 -19.22
C LEU A 114 3.76 -6.89 -18.33
N VAL A 115 4.57 -7.95 -18.39
CA VAL A 115 5.85 -8.00 -17.69
C VAL A 115 6.85 -7.01 -18.27
N LEU A 116 6.90 -6.85 -19.60
CA LEU A 116 7.81 -5.92 -20.24
C LEU A 116 7.46 -4.48 -19.84
N ASP A 117 6.18 -4.13 -19.85
CA ASP A 117 5.67 -2.82 -19.42
C ASP A 117 6.05 -2.54 -17.95
N LEU A 118 5.80 -3.52 -17.06
CA LEU A 118 6.19 -3.38 -15.65
C LEU A 118 7.71 -3.25 -15.48
N LEU A 119 8.51 -4.02 -16.22
CA LEU A 119 9.97 -3.93 -16.14
C LEU A 119 10.50 -2.60 -16.64
N GLU A 120 9.83 -1.95 -17.59
CA GLU A 120 10.16 -0.59 -18.01
C GLU A 120 9.93 0.41 -16.88
N ASP A 121 8.75 0.38 -16.25
CA ASP A 121 8.44 1.23 -15.09
C ASP A 121 9.41 0.98 -13.93
N LEU A 122 9.70 -0.29 -13.62
CA LEU A 122 10.62 -0.65 -12.51
C LEU A 122 12.08 -0.26 -12.75
N ARG A 123 12.49 0.02 -14.00
CA ARG A 123 13.83 0.52 -14.33
C ARG A 123 13.97 2.02 -14.11
N ARG A 124 12.87 2.75 -13.96
CA ARG A 124 12.90 4.20 -13.77
C ARG A 124 13.53 4.56 -12.41
N PRO A 125 14.28 5.68 -12.34
CA PRO A 125 14.78 6.19 -11.07
C PRO A 125 13.64 6.52 -10.12
N ARG A 126 13.70 6.00 -8.90
CA ARG A 126 12.70 6.29 -7.86
C ARG A 126 12.98 7.63 -7.23
N ARG A 127 11.89 8.34 -6.94
CA ARG A 127 11.86 9.58 -6.16
C ARG A 127 11.36 9.36 -4.73
N GLY A 128 10.73 8.23 -4.46
CA GLY A 128 10.27 7.91 -3.12
C GLY A 128 9.49 6.61 -3.04
N THR A 129 9.33 6.10 -1.83
CA THR A 129 8.44 4.97 -1.54
C THR A 129 7.82 5.17 -0.17
N VAL A 130 6.52 4.92 -0.10
CA VAL A 130 5.74 4.90 1.14
C VAL A 130 5.24 3.49 1.33
N GLN A 131 5.72 2.79 2.35
CA GLN A 131 5.21 1.48 2.71
C GLN A 131 4.06 1.66 3.70
N LEU A 132 2.97 0.92 3.49
CA LEU A 132 1.81 0.93 4.38
C LEU A 132 1.61 -0.46 4.96
N ASP A 133 1.48 -0.51 6.29
CA ASP A 133 0.98 -1.68 7.00
C ASP A 133 -0.38 -1.33 7.59
N ILE A 134 -1.40 -2.11 7.24
CA ILE A 134 -2.80 -1.78 7.54
C ILE A 134 -3.52 -3.03 8.04
N ILE A 135 -4.13 -2.88 9.20
CA ILE A 135 -5.00 -3.87 9.81
C ILE A 135 -6.41 -3.28 9.83
N ARG A 136 -7.39 -4.08 9.42
CA ARG A 136 -8.81 -3.74 9.52
C ARG A 136 -9.51 -4.89 10.20
N ASP A 137 -10.49 -4.58 11.04
CA ASP A 137 -11.30 -5.60 11.68
C ASP A 137 -11.91 -6.60 10.71
N GLY A 138 -11.88 -7.87 11.12
CA GLY A 138 -12.24 -9.02 10.29
C GLY A 138 -11.06 -9.96 10.03
N PRO A 139 -11.19 -10.92 9.09
CA PRO A 139 -10.09 -11.80 8.71
C PRO A 139 -8.88 -10.98 8.29
N ARG A 140 -7.69 -11.34 8.80
CA ARG A 140 -6.41 -10.72 8.43
C ARG A 140 -6.33 -10.67 6.90
N ARG A 141 -6.28 -9.47 6.33
CA ARG A 141 -6.31 -9.29 4.88
C ARG A 141 -5.01 -9.79 4.25
N ALA A 142 -5.15 -10.25 3.01
CA ALA A 142 -4.17 -11.04 2.30
C ALA A 142 -3.02 -10.24 1.65
N TRP A 143 -2.82 -8.97 2.01
CA TRP A 143 -1.79 -8.13 1.39
C TRP A 143 -0.41 -8.50 1.95
N GLU A 144 0.45 -9.03 1.10
CA GLU A 144 1.88 -9.20 1.38
C GLU A 144 2.67 -7.90 1.22
N MET A 145 2.11 -6.92 0.49
CA MET A 145 2.67 -5.59 0.30
C MET A 145 1.57 -4.61 -0.09
N LEU A 146 1.65 -3.39 0.46
CA LEU A 146 0.90 -2.22 0.03
C LEU A 146 1.82 -1.00 0.08
N ALA A 147 2.06 -0.35 -1.06
CA ALA A 147 2.99 0.76 -1.14
C ALA A 147 2.60 1.80 -2.20
N LEU A 148 2.96 3.06 -1.94
CA LEU A 148 3.03 4.11 -2.96
C LEU A 148 4.48 4.23 -3.44
N VAL A 149 4.69 4.26 -4.75
CA VAL A 149 6.02 4.37 -5.35
C VAL A 149 6.04 5.57 -6.27
N ASP A 150 6.95 6.50 -6.04
CA ASP A 150 7.06 7.73 -6.81
C ASP A 150 8.24 7.64 -7.78
N ASP A 151 8.02 8.01 -9.04
CA ASP A 151 9.04 8.11 -10.09
C ASP A 151 8.94 9.43 -10.89
N ASP A 152 9.60 9.51 -12.04
CA ASP A 152 9.57 10.69 -12.90
C ASP A 152 8.25 10.91 -13.66
N ARG A 153 7.37 9.91 -13.74
CA ARG A 153 6.04 9.98 -14.35
C ARG A 153 4.95 10.32 -13.35
N GLY A 154 5.14 9.97 -12.09
CA GLY A 154 4.20 10.27 -11.01
C GLY A 154 4.18 9.20 -9.93
N ARG A 155 3.03 9.07 -9.27
CA ARG A 155 2.80 8.13 -8.18
C ARG A 155 2.11 6.87 -8.67
N HIS A 156 2.69 5.73 -8.32
CA HIS A 156 2.15 4.39 -8.51
C HIS A 156 1.62 3.83 -7.19
N LEU A 157 0.61 2.98 -7.26
CA LEU A 157 0.17 2.10 -6.17
C LEU A 157 0.60 0.67 -6.51
N ALA A 158 1.46 0.12 -5.67
CA ALA A 158 1.93 -1.25 -5.73
C ALA A 158 1.23 -2.08 -4.66
N VAL A 159 0.54 -3.14 -5.06
CA VAL A 159 -0.11 -4.07 -4.13
C VAL A 159 0.28 -5.49 -4.48
N LEU A 160 0.71 -6.27 -3.50
CA LEU A 160 0.89 -7.72 -3.64
C LEU A 160 -0.08 -8.41 -2.69
N GLY A 161 -0.98 -9.22 -3.24
CA GLY A 161 -1.97 -9.95 -2.47
C GLY A 161 -1.93 -11.44 -2.76
N ARG A 162 -2.42 -12.25 -1.81
CA ARG A 162 -2.66 -13.67 -2.05
C ARG A 162 -4.00 -13.85 -2.78
N ARG A 163 -4.05 -14.81 -3.70
CA ARG A 163 -5.29 -15.33 -4.29
C ARG A 163 -5.36 -16.83 -4.03
N ARG A 164 -6.54 -17.44 -4.24
CA ARG A 164 -6.65 -18.91 -4.20
C ARG A 164 -5.70 -19.53 -5.25
N GLY A 165 -4.72 -20.31 -4.79
CA GLY A 165 -3.72 -20.96 -5.65
C GLY A 165 -2.58 -20.07 -6.15
N GLY A 166 -2.43 -18.84 -5.63
CA GLY A 166 -1.36 -17.96 -6.08
C GLY A 166 -1.26 -16.59 -5.42
N ARG A 167 -0.70 -15.64 -6.17
CA ARG A 167 -0.54 -14.23 -5.82
C ARG A 167 -0.93 -13.37 -7.01
N ARG A 168 -1.42 -12.17 -6.73
CA ARG A 168 -1.64 -11.13 -7.74
C ARG A 168 -0.86 -9.88 -7.33
N LEU A 169 -0.13 -9.32 -8.28
CA LEU A 169 0.48 -8.00 -8.18
C LEU A 169 -0.43 -7.02 -8.90
N TRP A 170 -0.73 -5.89 -8.28
CA TRP A 170 -1.31 -4.73 -8.92
C TRP A 170 -0.26 -3.62 -8.99
N TRP A 171 -0.14 -3.01 -10.16
CA TRP A 171 0.69 -1.84 -10.41
C TRP A 171 -0.19 -0.79 -11.09
N LEU A 172 -0.66 0.17 -10.30
CA LEU A 172 -1.79 1.04 -10.64
C LEU A 172 -1.43 2.53 -10.48
N PRO A 173 -2.23 3.44 -11.06
CA PRO A 173 -2.20 4.86 -10.68
C PRO A 173 -2.38 5.04 -9.16
N GLY A 174 -1.44 5.72 -8.53
CA GLY A 174 -1.38 5.83 -7.07
C GLY A 174 -2.20 6.97 -6.50
N THR A 175 -3.51 6.76 -6.43
CA THR A 175 -4.47 7.68 -5.80
C THR A 175 -4.85 7.23 -4.40
N VAL A 176 -5.28 8.18 -3.55
CA VAL A 176 -5.79 7.85 -2.21
C VAL A 176 -7.10 7.06 -2.30
N GLU A 177 -7.93 7.36 -3.30
CA GLU A 177 -9.19 6.68 -3.56
C GLU A 177 -8.95 5.20 -3.88
N ARG A 178 -7.98 4.91 -4.75
CA ARG A 178 -7.62 3.52 -5.08
C ARG A 178 -7.03 2.80 -3.87
N LEU A 179 -6.14 3.46 -3.13
CA LEU A 179 -5.61 2.90 -1.88
C LEU A 179 -6.73 2.57 -0.90
N ALA A 180 -7.71 3.46 -0.74
CA ALA A 180 -8.88 3.24 0.10
C ALA A 180 -9.71 2.03 -0.37
N GLU A 181 -9.87 1.79 -1.67
CA GLU A 181 -10.54 0.59 -2.19
C GLU A 181 -9.85 -0.71 -1.72
N PHE A 182 -8.51 -0.75 -1.72
CA PHE A 182 -7.74 -1.90 -1.21
C PHE A 182 -7.86 -2.07 0.30
N VAL A 183 -7.84 -0.97 1.06
CA VAL A 183 -8.04 -0.97 2.52
C VAL A 183 -9.47 -1.34 2.89
N GLU A 184 -10.44 -1.01 2.05
CA GLU A 184 -11.84 -1.31 2.26
C GLU A 184 -12.28 -2.65 1.70
N GLY A 185 -11.48 -3.24 0.80
CA GLY A 185 -11.67 -4.60 0.27
C GLY A 185 -12.71 -4.60 -0.83
N ARG A 186 -12.83 -3.45 -1.50
CA ARG A 186 -13.72 -3.23 -2.64
C ARG A 186 -13.04 -3.61 -3.96
N VAL A 187 -11.76 -3.99 -3.92
CA VAL A 187 -11.04 -4.50 -5.09
C VAL A 187 -11.43 -5.96 -5.31
N PRO A 188 -11.93 -6.32 -6.51
CA PRO A 188 -12.30 -7.69 -6.80
C PRO A 188 -11.10 -8.62 -6.64
N GLU A 189 -11.20 -9.60 -5.75
CA GLU A 189 -10.26 -10.72 -5.70
C GLU A 189 -10.41 -11.64 -6.94
N HIS A 190 -11.50 -11.48 -7.71
CA HIS A 190 -12.00 -12.44 -8.71
C HIS A 190 -12.58 -11.78 -9.97
N ALA A 191 -11.73 -11.16 -10.78
CA ALA A 191 -11.93 -11.20 -12.23
C ALA A 191 -10.93 -12.20 -12.82
#